data_AF-D6M245-F1
#
_entry.id   AF-D6M245-F1
#
_cell.length_a   1.000
_cell.length_b   1.000
_cell.length_c   1.000
_cell.angle_alpha   90.00
_cell.angle_beta   90.00
_cell.angle_gamma   90.00
#
_symmetry.space_group_name_H-M   'P 1'
#
loop_
_entity.id
_entity.type
_entity.pdbx_description
1 polymer ?
#
loop_
_entity_poly.entity_id
_entity_poly.type
_entity_poly.pdbx_seq_one_letter_code
_entity_poly.pdbx_strand_id
1 'polypeptide(L)'
;MRQQKIPALGRALRALGEQGDELGGETTEAKLHEIAKDLRRALGLLEETVEGPEPTTRCAEHPFGPRDDSAPDLCLLCETRRRGGRRAARLPDGEREYLVAPSRYGEREERPQARERWIPELWNGRTWQLCGTPRHSRREAEAFLAAERRSPHAGAAYRLVQEFTDYEVVRGWGSPVRRLPDTMGGRG
;
A
#
# COMPACT_ATOMS: atom_id res chain seq x y z
N MET A 1 -1.18 2.70 19.53
CA MET A 1 -2.61 2.32 19.69
C MET A 1 -3.52 3.50 20.08
N ARG A 2 -3.13 4.37 21.01
CA ARG A 2 -3.90 5.55 21.47
C ARG A 2 -4.50 6.42 20.34
N GLN A 3 -3.71 6.77 19.32
CA GLN A 3 -4.16 7.62 18.20
C GLN A 3 -5.17 6.99 17.23
N GLN A 4 -5.19 5.65 17.05
CA GLN A 4 -6.22 4.99 16.22
C GLN A 4 -7.55 4.86 16.97
N LYS A 5 -7.51 4.83 18.31
CA LYS A 5 -8.68 4.74 19.17
C LYS A 5 -9.40 6.08 19.33
N ILE A 6 -8.69 7.22 19.27
CA ILE A 6 -9.30 8.56 19.35
C ILE A 6 -10.35 8.81 18.24
N PRO A 7 -10.07 8.58 16.94
CA PRO A 7 -11.09 8.69 15.89
C PRO A 7 -12.25 7.69 16.07
N ALA A 8 -11.97 6.48 16.58
CA ALA A 8 -13.00 5.49 16.83
C ALA A 8 -13.93 5.90 17.99
N LEU A 9 -13.36 6.42 19.09
CA LEU A 9 -14.08 6.99 20.21
C LEU A 9 -14.91 8.21 19.78
N GLY A 10 -14.34 9.12 18.99
CA GLY A 10 -15.05 10.28 18.47
C GLY A 10 -16.27 9.90 17.62
N ARG A 11 -16.18 8.84 16.80
CA ARG A 11 -17.33 8.30 16.06
C ARG A 11 -18.37 7.66 16.99
N ALA A 12 -17.93 6.89 17.98
CA ALA A 12 -18.85 6.25 18.94
C ALA A 12 -19.65 7.29 19.74
N LEU A 13 -18.99 8.35 20.22
CA LEU A 13 -19.65 9.43 20.97
C LEU A 13 -20.64 10.22 20.10
N ARG A 14 -20.34 10.43 18.82
CA ARG A 14 -21.27 11.10 17.90
C ARG A 14 -22.52 10.26 17.65
N ALA A 15 -22.36 8.97 17.38
CA ALA A 15 -23.48 8.05 17.17
C ALA A 15 -24.38 7.95 18.42
N LEU A 16 -23.79 7.96 19.62
CA LEU A 16 -24.54 8.03 20.88
C LEU A 16 -25.31 9.34 21.04
N GLY A 17 -24.74 10.47 20.62
CA GLY A 17 -25.44 11.76 20.60
C GLY A 17 -26.67 11.73 19.70
N GLU A 18 -26.51 11.22 18.47
CA GLU A 18 -27.60 11.07 17.50
C GLU A 18 -28.71 10.14 18.03
N GLN A 19 -28.36 9.02 18.67
CA GLN A 19 -29.33 8.14 19.33
C GLN A 19 -30.02 8.80 20.54
N GLY A 20 -29.31 9.68 21.25
CA GLY A 20 -29.84 10.45 22.37
C GLY A 20 -30.89 11.48 21.95
N ASP A 21 -30.69 12.12 20.79
CA ASP A 21 -31.64 13.08 20.21
C ASP A 21 -32.97 12.43 19.80
N GLU A 22 -32.96 11.13 19.49
CA GLU A 22 -34.15 10.33 19.17
C GLU A 22 -34.93 9.84 20.41
N LEU A 23 -34.40 10.05 21.62
CA LEU A 23 -35.05 9.59 22.85
C LEU A 23 -36.33 10.39 23.14
N GLY A 24 -37.43 9.67 23.29
CA GLY A 24 -38.74 10.24 23.61
C GLY A 24 -39.72 9.21 24.16
N GLY A 25 -40.99 9.58 24.30
CA GLY A 25 -42.02 8.72 24.90
C GLY A 25 -42.26 7.39 24.18
N GLU A 26 -41.97 7.31 22.88
CA GLU A 26 -42.11 6.09 22.05
C GLU A 26 -40.86 5.19 22.07
N THR A 27 -39.88 5.47 22.93
CA THR A 27 -38.64 4.69 22.98
C THR A 27 -38.91 3.28 23.51
N THR A 28 -38.57 2.27 22.72
CA THR A 28 -38.73 0.87 23.11
C THR A 28 -37.62 0.41 24.05
N GLU A 29 -37.91 -0.57 24.91
CA GLU A 29 -36.94 -1.18 25.81
C GLU A 29 -35.74 -1.77 25.06
N ALA A 30 -35.97 -2.33 23.87
CA ALA A 30 -34.91 -2.85 23.00
C ALA A 30 -33.93 -1.74 22.58
N LYS A 31 -34.42 -0.55 22.22
CA LYS A 31 -33.58 0.61 21.86
C LYS A 31 -32.76 1.08 23.07
N LEU A 32 -33.35 1.10 24.27
CA LEU A 32 -32.62 1.42 25.50
C LEU A 32 -31.48 0.43 25.78
N HIS A 33 -31.69 -0.86 25.50
CA HIS A 33 -30.67 -1.89 25.69
C HIS A 33 -29.49 -1.73 24.71
N GLU A 34 -29.77 -1.36 23.46
CA GLU A 34 -28.73 -1.06 22.46
C GLU A 34 -27.93 0.20 22.85
N ILE A 35 -28.59 1.27 23.28
CA ILE A 35 -27.90 2.49 23.77
C ILE A 35 -27.01 2.15 24.97
N ALA A 36 -27.49 1.34 25.91
CA ALA A 36 -26.69 0.90 27.07
C ALA A 36 -25.44 0.08 26.66
N LYS A 37 -25.53 -0.70 25.59
CA LYS A 37 -24.40 -1.46 25.04
C LYS A 37 -23.39 -0.54 24.35
N ASP A 38 -23.86 0.42 23.57
CA ASP A 38 -23.01 1.41 22.90
C ASP A 38 -22.29 2.32 23.91
N LEU A 39 -22.95 2.72 24.99
CA LEU A 39 -22.33 3.46 26.10
C LEU A 39 -21.18 2.69 26.75
N ARG A 40 -21.39 1.41 27.08
CA ARG A 40 -20.33 0.56 27.65
C ARG A 40 -19.14 0.41 26.70
N ARG A 41 -19.42 0.30 25.40
CA ARG A 41 -18.38 0.20 24.37
C ARG A 41 -17.56 1.49 24.26
N ALA A 42 -18.23 2.65 24.27
CA ALA A 42 -17.55 3.94 24.25
C ALA A 42 -16.69 4.15 25.50
N LEU A 43 -17.17 3.72 26.67
CA LEU A 43 -16.42 3.78 27.93
C LEU A 43 -15.14 2.92 27.86
N GLY A 44 -15.24 1.67 27.39
CA GLY A 44 -14.05 0.82 27.23
C GLY A 44 -13.02 1.41 26.27
N LEU A 45 -13.45 2.04 25.16
CA LEU A 45 -12.55 2.74 24.25
C LEU A 45 -11.86 3.95 24.91
N LEU A 46 -12.54 4.64 25.82
CA LEU A 46 -11.99 5.76 26.57
C LEU A 46 -10.94 5.28 27.58
N GLU A 47 -11.25 4.28 28.38
CA GLU A 47 -10.34 3.69 29.38
C GLU A 47 -9.05 3.20 28.72
N GLU A 48 -9.16 2.43 27.63
CA GLU A 48 -8.02 1.96 26.84
C GLU A 48 -7.20 3.11 26.21
N THR A 49 -7.83 4.27 25.99
CA THR A 49 -7.16 5.46 25.47
C THR A 49 -6.49 6.24 26.59
N VAL A 50 -6.99 6.22 27.82
CA VAL A 50 -6.40 6.89 28.98
C VAL A 50 -5.19 6.11 29.51
N GLU A 51 -5.28 4.78 29.60
CA GLU A 51 -4.24 3.90 30.18
C GLU A 51 -3.08 3.60 29.23
N GLY A 52 -3.19 3.95 27.94
CA GLY A 52 -2.15 3.68 26.95
C GLY A 52 -0.85 4.49 27.19
N PRO A 53 0.32 3.93 26.83
CA PRO A 53 1.61 4.60 27.00
C PRO A 53 1.62 5.96 26.30
N GLU A 54 2.25 6.94 26.95
CA GLU A 54 2.37 8.29 26.41
C GLU A 54 3.15 8.26 25.09
N PRO A 55 2.69 9.00 24.06
CA PRO A 55 3.44 9.14 22.81
C PRO A 55 4.88 9.63 23.07
N THR A 56 5.86 8.97 22.48
CA THR A 56 7.27 9.39 22.57
C THR A 56 7.55 10.63 21.72
N THR A 57 6.70 10.90 20.72
CA THR A 57 6.78 12.09 19.86
C THR A 57 5.43 12.83 19.81
N ARG A 58 5.44 14.10 19.37
CA ARG A 58 4.23 14.91 19.15
C ARG A 58 3.67 14.77 17.73
N CYS A 59 4.20 13.84 16.94
CA CYS A 59 3.80 13.64 15.55
C CYS A 59 2.59 12.69 15.45
N ALA A 60 1.54 13.11 14.75
CA ALA A 60 0.34 12.30 14.54
C ALA A 60 0.60 11.03 13.72
N GLU A 61 1.54 11.08 12.77
CA GLU A 61 1.93 9.95 11.92
C GLU A 61 2.81 8.93 12.68
N HIS A 62 3.66 9.41 13.59
CA HIS A 62 4.64 8.57 14.30
C HIS A 62 4.65 8.80 15.82
N PRO A 63 3.53 8.58 16.52
CA PRO A 63 3.41 8.91 17.94
C PRO A 63 4.37 8.09 18.83
N PHE A 64 4.80 6.90 18.37
CA PHE A 64 5.78 6.04 19.04
C PHE A 64 7.11 5.93 18.26
N GLY A 65 7.37 6.91 17.38
CA GLY A 65 8.59 6.95 16.58
C GLY A 65 9.84 7.26 17.42
N PRO A 66 11.03 7.09 16.84
CA PRO A 66 12.27 7.55 17.46
C PRO A 66 12.22 9.05 17.73
N ARG A 67 12.64 9.45 18.93
CA ARG A 67 12.59 10.83 19.40
C ARG A 67 13.85 11.61 18.97
N ASP A 68 13.66 12.83 18.52
CA ASP A 68 14.73 13.82 18.29
C ASP A 68 14.34 15.14 18.95
N ASP A 69 15.07 15.55 20.00
CA ASP A 69 14.78 16.78 20.75
C ASP A 69 15.00 18.06 19.93
N SER A 70 15.73 17.97 18.82
CA SER A 70 15.93 19.09 17.88
C SER A 70 14.79 19.23 16.87
N ALA A 71 13.87 18.26 16.80
CA ALA A 71 12.73 18.27 15.88
C ALA A 71 11.52 19.02 16.48
N PRO A 72 10.81 19.86 15.70
CA PRO A 72 9.63 20.60 16.18
C PRO A 72 8.51 19.72 16.78
N ASP A 73 8.31 18.54 16.21
CA ASP A 73 7.33 17.53 16.61
C ASP A 73 7.96 16.35 17.36
N LEU A 74 9.22 16.50 17.78
CA LEU A 74 10.04 15.48 18.45
C LEU A 74 10.23 14.18 17.63
N CYS A 75 9.86 14.17 16.34
CA CYS A 75 9.86 12.98 15.51
C CYS A 75 11.07 12.94 14.58
N LEU A 76 12.00 12.01 14.83
CA LEU A 76 13.21 11.83 14.02
C LEU A 76 12.88 11.50 12.55
N LEU A 77 11.83 10.72 12.29
CA LEU A 77 11.46 10.29 10.93
C LEU A 77 10.98 11.48 10.08
N CYS A 78 10.09 12.30 10.65
CA CYS A 78 9.60 13.50 10.00
C CYS A 78 10.71 14.54 9.83
N GLU A 79 11.57 14.71 10.82
CA GLU A 79 12.70 15.63 10.75
C GLU A 79 13.74 15.19 9.72
N THR A 80 14.05 13.89 9.63
CA THR A 80 14.93 13.33 8.60
C THR A 80 14.37 13.60 7.19
N ARG A 81 13.06 13.44 6.99
CA ARG A 81 12.38 13.78 5.73
C ARG A 81 12.49 15.28 5.43
N ARG A 82 12.22 16.17 6.39
CA ARG A 82 12.35 17.63 6.22
C ARG A 82 13.78 18.04 5.86
N ARG A 83 14.78 17.50 6.56
CA ARG A 83 16.21 17.75 6.29
C ARG A 83 16.64 17.24 4.92
N GLY A 84 16.13 16.08 4.50
CA GLY A 84 16.34 15.55 3.15
C GLY A 84 15.78 16.48 2.07
N GLY A 85 14.54 16.96 2.25
CA GLY A 85 13.92 17.92 1.33
C GLY A 85 14.66 19.26 1.25
N ARG A 86 15.13 19.80 2.39
CA ARG A 86 15.95 21.04 2.42
C ARG A 86 17.30 20.85 1.71
N ARG A 87 17.93 19.69 1.84
CA ARG A 87 19.17 19.37 1.09
C ARG A 87 18.91 19.30 -0.41
N ALA A 88 17.83 18.64 -0.84
CA ALA A 88 17.46 18.52 -2.24
C ALA A 88 17.03 19.85 -2.90
N ALA A 89 16.53 20.81 -2.12
CA ALA A 89 16.17 22.14 -2.59
C ALA A 89 17.36 23.12 -2.69
N ARG A 90 18.50 22.80 -2.05
CA ARG A 90 19.70 23.65 -2.05
C ARG A 90 20.69 23.30 -3.19
N LEU A 91 20.48 22.17 -3.86
CA LEU A 91 21.26 21.81 -5.05
C LEU A 91 20.76 22.64 -6.24
N PRO A 92 21.66 23.27 -7.03
CA PRO A 92 21.29 23.89 -8.30
C PRO A 92 20.57 22.87 -9.20
N ASP A 93 19.59 23.30 -9.99
CA ASP A 93 18.76 22.40 -10.84
C ASP A 93 19.58 21.51 -11.80
N GLY A 94 20.87 21.80 -12.02
CA GLY A 94 21.79 21.00 -12.84
C GLY A 94 22.56 19.90 -12.11
N GLU A 95 22.55 19.83 -10.77
CA GLU A 95 23.33 18.87 -9.97
C GLU A 95 22.44 18.00 -9.08
N ARG A 96 21.25 17.63 -9.55
CA ARG A 96 20.60 16.41 -9.04
C ARG A 96 21.28 15.20 -9.65
N GLU A 97 22.57 15.05 -9.35
CA GLU A 97 23.24 13.78 -9.51
C GLU A 97 22.64 12.87 -8.45
N TYR A 98 21.65 12.07 -8.88
CA TYR A 98 21.18 10.95 -8.12
C TYR A 98 22.43 10.13 -7.80
N LEU A 99 22.90 10.16 -6.56
CA LEU A 99 23.90 9.22 -6.09
C LEU A 99 23.22 7.83 -6.15
N VAL A 100 23.29 7.23 -7.33
CA VAL A 100 22.92 5.84 -7.56
C VAL A 100 23.94 5.06 -6.75
N ALA A 101 23.56 4.65 -5.55
CA ALA A 101 24.35 3.67 -4.81
C ALA A 101 24.50 2.47 -5.75
N PRO A 102 25.73 2.04 -6.08
CA PRO A 102 25.93 0.95 -7.03
C PRO A 102 25.26 -0.30 -6.44
N SER A 103 24.15 -0.67 -7.06
CA SER A 103 23.52 -1.97 -6.87
C SER A 103 24.56 -3.02 -7.27
N ARG A 104 24.67 -4.09 -6.48
CA ARG A 104 25.56 -5.24 -6.75
C ARG A 104 25.28 -5.93 -8.10
N TYR A 105 24.17 -5.57 -8.73
CA TYR A 105 23.77 -5.97 -10.08
C TYR A 105 23.84 -4.74 -10.99
N GLY A 106 24.53 -4.88 -12.12
CA GLY A 106 25.01 -3.82 -13.02
C GLY A 106 24.06 -2.68 -13.35
N GLU A 107 24.64 -1.61 -13.89
CA GLU A 107 23.94 -0.41 -14.34
C GLU A 107 22.85 -0.72 -15.38
N ARG A 108 21.75 -0.02 -15.20
CA ARG A 108 20.51 -0.03 -15.96
C ARG A 108 20.73 0.48 -17.39
N GLU A 109 20.39 -0.32 -18.40
CA GLU A 109 20.20 0.23 -19.76
C GLU A 109 19.04 1.24 -19.74
N GLU A 110 19.25 2.41 -20.33
CA GLU A 110 18.36 3.58 -20.26
C GLU A 110 16.98 3.34 -20.91
N ARG A 111 16.85 2.29 -21.73
CA ARG A 111 15.58 1.74 -22.20
C ARG A 111 15.51 0.25 -21.86
N PRO A 112 14.61 -0.19 -20.96
CA PRO A 112 14.32 -1.62 -20.83
C PRO A 112 13.84 -2.14 -22.19
N GLN A 113 14.59 -3.05 -22.80
CA GLN A 113 14.19 -3.69 -24.05
C GLN A 113 12.88 -4.44 -23.78
N ALA A 114 11.89 -4.33 -24.68
CA ALA A 114 10.64 -5.07 -24.58
C ALA A 114 10.95 -6.57 -24.49
N ARG A 115 10.77 -7.15 -23.31
CA ARG A 115 11.04 -8.58 -23.09
C ARG A 115 9.75 -9.31 -23.38
N GLU A 116 9.76 -10.03 -24.51
CA GLU A 116 8.69 -10.94 -24.89
C GLU A 116 8.59 -12.05 -23.83
N ARG A 117 7.40 -12.20 -23.25
CA ARG A 117 7.09 -13.23 -22.25
C ARG A 117 5.88 -14.01 -22.70
N TRP A 118 5.93 -15.31 -22.43
CA TRP A 118 4.90 -16.28 -22.77
C TRP A 118 4.22 -16.76 -21.50
N ILE A 119 2.95 -16.41 -21.32
CA ILE A 119 2.20 -16.60 -20.09
C ILE A 119 1.25 -17.79 -20.24
N PRO A 120 1.49 -18.92 -19.54
CA PRO A 120 0.59 -20.05 -19.56
C PRO A 120 -0.60 -19.81 -18.62
N GLU A 121 -1.81 -19.96 -19.16
CA GLU A 121 -3.06 -19.80 -18.40
C GLU A 121 -3.93 -21.06 -18.48
N LEU A 122 -4.60 -21.37 -17.37
CA LEU A 122 -5.63 -22.42 -17.28
C LEU A 122 -7.02 -21.81 -17.13
N TRP A 123 -8.03 -22.54 -17.58
CA TRP A 123 -9.44 -22.24 -17.30
C TRP A 123 -9.89 -22.98 -16.05
N ASN A 124 -10.34 -22.24 -15.04
CA ASN A 124 -10.82 -22.81 -13.77
C ASN A 124 -12.34 -23.01 -13.72
N GLY A 125 -13.06 -22.82 -14.84
CA GLY A 125 -14.52 -22.86 -14.89
C GLY A 125 -15.20 -21.48 -14.87
N ARG A 126 -14.49 -20.41 -14.49
CA ARG A 126 -15.03 -19.05 -14.40
C ARG A 126 -14.15 -17.99 -15.06
N THR A 127 -12.84 -18.10 -14.92
CA THR A 127 -11.88 -17.16 -15.51
C THR A 127 -10.60 -17.87 -15.93
N TRP A 128 -9.86 -17.24 -16.83
CA TRP A 128 -8.48 -17.58 -17.12
C TRP A 128 -7.61 -17.14 -15.94
N GLN A 129 -6.72 -18.03 -15.50
CA GLN A 129 -5.77 -17.78 -14.42
C GLN A 129 -4.39 -18.29 -14.79
N LEU A 130 -3.36 -17.60 -14.29
CA LEU A 130 -1.97 -18.04 -14.42
C LEU A 130 -1.79 -19.43 -13.83
N CYS A 131 -1.23 -20.35 -14.60
CA CYS A 131 -0.95 -21.71 -14.17
C CYS A 131 0.54 -22.02 -14.00
N GLY A 132 1.37 -20.98 -13.87
CA GLY A 132 2.81 -21.10 -13.65
C GLY A 132 3.55 -19.78 -13.85
N THR A 133 4.87 -19.84 -13.83
CA THR A 133 5.73 -18.69 -14.12
C THR A 133 5.72 -18.37 -15.63
N PRO A 134 5.64 -17.08 -16.03
CA PRO A 134 5.88 -16.67 -17.41
C PRO A 134 7.21 -17.19 -17.96
N ARG A 135 7.24 -17.58 -19.23
CA ARG A 135 8.40 -18.16 -19.92
C ARG A 135 9.03 -17.15 -20.87
N HIS A 136 10.30 -17.37 -21.17
CA HIS A 136 11.06 -16.52 -22.10
C HIS A 136 10.93 -16.97 -23.55
N SER A 137 10.43 -18.18 -23.80
CA SER A 137 10.21 -18.70 -25.14
C SER A 137 8.87 -19.42 -25.28
N ARG A 138 8.29 -19.33 -26.47
CA ARG A 138 7.05 -20.04 -26.82
C ARG A 138 7.18 -21.55 -26.63
N ARG A 139 8.30 -22.12 -27.08
CA ARG A 139 8.55 -23.57 -27.02
C ARG A 139 8.58 -24.08 -25.58
N GLU A 140 9.19 -23.33 -24.68
CA GLU A 140 9.22 -23.65 -23.25
C GLU A 140 7.82 -23.61 -22.64
N ALA A 141 7.02 -22.60 -23.00
CA ALA A 141 5.65 -22.49 -22.50
C ALA A 141 4.72 -23.59 -23.04
N GLU A 142 4.86 -23.95 -24.32
CA GLU A 142 4.13 -25.07 -24.93
C GLU A 142 4.52 -26.41 -24.29
N ALA A 143 5.82 -26.65 -24.05
CA ALA A 143 6.29 -27.83 -23.36
C ALA A 143 5.74 -27.92 -21.92
N PHE A 144 5.67 -26.79 -21.22
CA PHE A 144 5.08 -26.69 -19.89
C PHE A 144 3.57 -27.03 -19.92
N LEU A 145 2.79 -26.42 -20.82
CA LEU A 145 1.36 -26.73 -20.96
C LEU A 145 1.12 -28.20 -21.37
N ALA A 146 2.00 -28.77 -22.18
CA ALA A 146 1.94 -30.19 -22.54
C ALA A 146 2.19 -31.11 -21.32
N ALA A 147 3.06 -30.70 -20.40
CA ALA A 147 3.28 -31.42 -19.14
C ALA A 147 2.07 -31.27 -18.20
N GLU A 148 1.52 -30.06 -18.04
CA GLU A 148 0.33 -29.80 -17.21
C GLU A 148 -0.91 -30.56 -17.69
N ARG A 149 -1.08 -30.74 -19.01
CA ARG A 149 -2.15 -31.57 -19.58
C ARG A 149 -2.03 -33.06 -19.22
N ARG A 150 -0.83 -33.53 -18.87
CA ARG A 150 -0.57 -34.91 -18.43
C ARG A 150 -0.57 -35.05 -16.91
N SER A 151 -0.76 -33.95 -16.17
CA SER A 151 -0.85 -33.95 -14.71
C SER A 151 -2.16 -34.58 -14.24
N PRO A 152 -2.17 -35.27 -13.08
CA PRO A 152 -3.41 -35.75 -12.46
C PRO A 152 -4.42 -34.64 -12.12
N HIS A 153 -3.98 -33.37 -12.06
CA HIS A 153 -4.82 -32.21 -11.80
C HIS A 153 -4.96 -31.30 -13.03
N ALA A 154 -5.06 -31.89 -14.23
CA ALA A 154 -5.16 -31.12 -15.46
C ALA A 154 -6.42 -30.23 -15.47
N GLY A 155 -6.23 -28.94 -15.78
CA GLY A 155 -7.30 -27.98 -15.98
C GLY A 155 -8.13 -28.29 -17.23
N ALA A 156 -9.37 -27.78 -17.26
CA ALA A 156 -10.34 -28.05 -18.33
C ALA A 156 -9.90 -27.50 -19.70
N ALA A 157 -9.19 -26.37 -19.71
CA ALA A 157 -8.59 -25.80 -20.90
C ALA A 157 -7.33 -25.00 -20.54
N TYR A 158 -6.45 -24.87 -21.52
CA TYR A 158 -5.23 -24.06 -21.41
C TYR A 158 -5.10 -23.15 -22.61
N ARG A 159 -4.54 -21.97 -22.39
CA ARG A 159 -4.13 -21.06 -23.46
C ARG A 159 -2.77 -20.46 -23.16
N LEU A 160 -2.15 -19.92 -24.19
CA LEU A 160 -0.87 -19.24 -24.09
C LEU A 160 -1.05 -17.79 -24.55
N VAL A 161 -0.69 -16.85 -23.68
CA VAL A 161 -0.78 -15.41 -23.94
C VAL A 161 0.63 -14.87 -24.15
N GLN A 162 0.81 -14.09 -25.22
CA GLN A 162 2.05 -13.38 -25.47
C GLN A 162 1.93 -11.98 -24.86
N GLU A 163 2.83 -11.64 -23.94
CA GLU A 163 2.91 -10.31 -23.32
C GLU A 163 4.25 -9.66 -23.64
N PHE A 164 4.21 -8.40 -24.07
CA PHE A 164 5.40 -7.56 -24.18
C PHE A 164 5.44 -6.69 -22.93
N THR A 165 6.37 -6.99 -22.02
CA THR A 165 6.61 -6.12 -20.86
C THR A 165 7.73 -5.16 -21.18
N ASP A 166 7.41 -3.87 -21.21
CA ASP A 166 8.36 -2.76 -21.31
C ASP A 166 8.92 -2.33 -19.95
N TYR A 167 8.58 -3.05 -18.87
CA TYR A 167 9.13 -2.82 -17.54
C TYR A 167 9.43 -4.13 -16.80
N GLU A 168 10.59 -4.20 -16.16
CA GLU A 168 10.91 -5.23 -15.18
C GLU A 168 10.42 -4.76 -13.80
N VAL A 169 9.50 -5.49 -13.18
CA VAL A 169 9.00 -5.17 -11.83
C VAL A 169 10.06 -5.58 -10.81
N VAL A 170 10.96 -4.64 -10.48
CA VAL A 170 11.85 -4.76 -9.33
C VAL A 170 11.10 -4.25 -8.10
N ARG A 171 10.95 -5.08 -7.07
CA ARG A 171 10.40 -4.65 -5.77
C ARG A 171 11.43 -3.79 -5.05
N GLY A 172 11.30 -2.47 -5.21
CA GLY A 172 11.96 -1.50 -4.33
C GLY A 172 11.11 -1.24 -3.08
N TRP A 173 11.75 -1.14 -1.92
CA TRP A 173 11.12 -0.53 -0.75
C TRP A 173 11.19 1.00 -0.90
N GLY A 174 10.04 1.63 -1.17
CA GLY A 174 9.90 3.08 -1.35
C GLY A 174 8.63 3.47 -2.12
N SER A 175 8.12 4.69 -1.93
CA SER A 175 6.91 5.17 -2.62
C SER A 175 7.18 5.36 -4.13
N PRO A 176 6.39 4.74 -5.03
CA PRO A 176 6.62 4.87 -6.46
C PRO A 176 6.27 6.29 -6.94
N VAL A 177 7.19 6.94 -7.64
CA VAL A 177 6.93 8.20 -8.32
C VAL A 177 6.60 7.90 -9.78
N ARG A 178 5.37 8.19 -10.21
CA ARG A 178 4.99 8.15 -11.64
C ARG A 178 5.73 9.28 -12.36
N ARG A 179 6.58 8.96 -13.32
CA ARG A 179 6.93 9.90 -14.40
C ARG A 179 5.92 9.72 -15.52
N LEU A 180 5.33 10.82 -15.98
CA LEU A 180 4.63 10.85 -17.26
C LEU A 180 5.68 10.85 -18.38
N PRO A 181 5.46 10.14 -19.49
CA PRO A 181 6.36 10.20 -20.64
C PRO A 181 6.32 11.59 -21.27
N ASP A 182 7.50 12.13 -21.60
CA ASP A 182 7.63 13.40 -22.31
C ASP A 182 6.89 13.32 -23.64
N THR A 183 5.88 14.18 -23.81
CA THR A 183 5.24 14.38 -25.10
C THR A 183 6.24 15.06 -26.03
N MET A 184 6.73 14.32 -27.02
CA MET A 184 7.45 14.89 -28.16
C MET A 184 6.60 15.98 -28.82
N GLY A 185 7.10 17.21 -28.81
CA GLY A 185 6.65 18.31 -29.66
C GLY A 185 7.80 19.31 -29.72
N GLY A 186 8.20 19.87 -30.84
CA GLY A 186 7.77 19.83 -32.22
C GLY A 186 8.70 20.81 -32.93
N ARG A 187 9.10 20.49 -34.17
CA ARG A 187 10.03 21.29 -34.99
C ARG A 187 9.64 22.78 -35.04
N GLY A 188 10.64 23.64 -34.89
CA GLY A 188 10.68 25.02 -35.39
C GLY A 188 11.97 25.19 -36.18
#